data_AF-A0A7S7URI9-F1
#
_entry.id   AF-A0A7S7URI9-F1
#
_cell.length_a   1.000
_cell.length_b   1.000
_cell.length_c   1.000
_cell.angle_alpha   90.00
_cell.angle_beta   90.00
_cell.angle_gamma   90.00
#
_symmetry.space_group_name_H-M   'P 1'
#
loop_
_entity.id
_entity.type
_entity.pdbx_description
1 polymer ?
#
loop_
_entity_poly.entity_id
_entity_poly.type
_entity_poly.pdbx_seq_one_letter_code
_entity_poly.pdbx_strand_id
1 'polypeptide(L)' 'MSQSQLADAQATTQVTLPVAAGQVGRLSQALMAMVLGVFVVGMVGFSHIDVVHNAAHDVRHSNAFPCH' A
#
# COMPACT_ATOMS: atom_id res chain seq x y z
N MET A 1 56.72 -18.26 8.23
CA MET A 1 55.52 -17.40 8.26
C MET A 1 54.35 -18.29 7.87
N SER A 2 53.82 -19.12 8.79
CA SER A 2 52.77 -18.73 9.74
C SER A 2 51.61 -18.15 8.95
N GLN A 3 50.64 -18.98 8.55
CA GLN A 3 49.37 -19.18 9.27
C GLN A 3 48.54 -17.90 9.30
N SER A 4 47.23 -18.02 9.08
CA SER A 4 46.18 -17.02 9.33
C SER A 4 45.78 -16.05 8.21
N GLN A 5 45.49 -16.56 7.00
CA GLN A 5 44.40 -15.99 6.17
C GLN A 5 43.11 -16.79 6.38
N LEU A 6 42.70 -16.86 7.64
CA LEU A 6 41.35 -17.23 8.05
C LEU A 6 40.91 -16.19 9.09
N ALA A 7 41.00 -14.91 8.71
CA ALA A 7 40.29 -13.86 9.39
C ALA A 7 38.86 -13.91 8.87
N ASP A 8 38.07 -14.77 9.53
CA ASP A 8 36.66 -14.58 9.84
C ASP A 8 36.07 -13.30 9.21
N ALA A 9 35.63 -13.39 7.95
CA ALA A 9 34.77 -12.39 7.36
C ALA A 9 33.41 -12.56 8.01
N GLN A 10 33.31 -11.97 9.20
CA GLN A 10 32.18 -11.81 10.09
C GLN A 10 30.84 -11.90 9.33
N ALA A 11 30.28 -13.11 9.27
CA ALA A 11 28.92 -13.32 8.78
C ALA A 11 27.99 -12.55 9.71
N THR A 12 27.54 -11.39 9.26
CA THR A 12 26.61 -10.54 10.01
C THR A 12 25.25 -11.22 9.94
N THR A 13 24.99 -12.13 10.87
CA THR A 13 23.66 -12.70 11.08
C THR A 13 22.76 -11.58 11.60
N GLN A 14 22.13 -10.86 10.67
CA GLN A 14 21.09 -9.89 11.00
C GLN A 14 19.87 -10.66 11.52
N VAL A 15 19.75 -10.71 12.85
CA VAL A 15 18.50 -11.11 13.49
C VAL A 15 17.50 -9.99 13.24
N THR A 16 16.72 -10.11 12.17
CA THR A 16 15.53 -9.28 11.98
C THR A 16 14.48 -9.78 12.98
N LEU A 17 14.39 -9.12 14.14
CA LEU A 17 13.32 -9.37 15.09
C LEU A 17 11.96 -9.09 14.43
N PRO A 18 10.91 -9.87 14.73
CA PRO A 18 9.61 -9.69 14.11
C PRO A 18 9.08 -8.29 14.41
N VAL A 19 8.67 -7.57 13.37
CA VAL A 19 8.15 -6.20 13.45
C VAL A 19 6.73 -6.20 14.06
N ALA A 20 6.62 -6.58 15.33
CA ALA A 20 5.35 -6.63 16.05
C ALA A 20 4.74 -5.22 16.23
N ALA A 21 5.60 -4.20 16.37
CA ALA A 21 5.18 -2.80 16.49
C ALA A 21 4.50 -2.23 15.23
N GLY A 22 4.72 -2.85 14.06
CA GLY A 22 4.11 -2.41 12.79
C GLY A 22 2.74 -3.03 12.49
N GLN A 23 2.31 -4.04 13.24
CA GLN A 23 1.12 -4.82 12.88
C GLN A 23 -0.18 -4.06 13.15
N VAL A 24 -0.26 -3.38 14.30
CA VAL A 24 -1.37 -2.49 14.65
C VAL A 24 -1.40 -1.27 13.71
N GLY A 25 -0.24 -0.72 13.36
CA GLY A 25 -0.13 0.38 12.39
C GLY A 25 -0.58 -0.01 10.98
N ARG A 26 -0.19 -1.19 10.50
CA ARG A 26 -0.64 -1.72 9.21
C ARG A 26 -2.14 -1.97 9.20
N LEU A 27 -2.69 -2.53 10.29
CA LEU A 27 -4.13 -2.75 10.41
C LEU A 27 -4.90 -1.43 10.44
N SER A 28 -4.45 -0.42 11.20
CA SER A 28 -5.11 0.88 11.24
C SER A 28 -5.03 1.60 9.90
N GLN A 29 -3.91 1.53 9.20
CA GLN A 29 -3.75 2.05 7.83
C GLN A 29 -4.70 1.34 6.85
N ALA A 30 -4.77 0.01 6.89
CA ALA A 30 -5.66 -0.76 6.03
C ALA A 30 -7.13 -0.45 6.32
N LEU A 31 -7.52 -0.33 7.59
CA LEU A 31 -8.88 0.07 7.96
C LEU A 31 -9.20 1.49 7.49
N MET A 32 -8.26 2.43 7.61
CA MET A 32 -8.49 3.77 7.08
C MET A 32 -8.63 3.80 5.56
N ALA A 33 -7.79 3.05 4.85
CA ALA A 33 -7.90 2.93 3.40
C ALA A 33 -9.25 2.31 3.00
N MET A 34 -9.73 1.30 3.72
CA MET A 34 -11.04 0.68 3.49
C MET A 34 -12.19 1.65 3.75
N VAL A 35 -12.17 2.36 4.89
CA VAL A 35 -13.19 3.36 5.23
C VAL A 35 -13.21 4.49 4.20
N LEU A 36 -12.04 4.98 3.80
CA LEU A 36 -11.91 5.98 2.76
C LEU A 36 -12.46 5.48 1.42
N GLY A 37 -12.14 4.24 1.02
CA GLY A 37 -12.65 3.63 -0.20
C GLY A 37 -14.17 3.52 -0.20
N VAL A 38 -14.76 3.02 0.89
CA VAL A 38 -16.22 2.92 1.05
C VAL A 38 -16.85 4.32 1.03
N PHE A 39 -16.24 5.31 1.68
CA PHE A 39 -16.72 6.69 1.68
C PHE A 39 -16.73 7.29 0.28
N VAL A 40 -15.65 7.14 -0.49
CA VAL A 40 -15.55 7.67 -1.86
C VAL A 40 -16.60 7.00 -2.76
N VAL A 41 -16.71 5.67 -2.72
CA VAL A 41 -17.72 4.94 -3.52
C VAL A 41 -19.13 5.35 -3.13
N GLY A 42 -19.42 5.47 -1.83
CA GLY A 42 -20.73 5.88 -1.33
C GLY A 42 -21.11 7.31 -1.72
N MET A 43 -20.22 8.27 -1.46
CA MET A 43 -20.48 9.68 -1.74
C MET A 43 -20.62 9.96 -3.23
N VAL A 44 -19.72 9.43 -4.05
CA VAL A 44 -19.70 9.74 -5.48
C VAL A 44 -20.73 8.90 -6.24
N GLY A 45 -20.87 7.62 -5.89
CA GLY A 45 -21.81 6.70 -6.52
C GLY A 45 -23.29 7.00 -6.24
N PHE A 46 -23.62 7.54 -5.06
CA PHE A 46 -24.99 7.91 -4.68
C PHE A 46 -25.21 9.42 -4.52
N SER A 47 -24.30 10.23 -5.08
CA SER A 47 -24.43 11.68 -5.10
C SER A 47 -25.72 12.09 -5.83
N HIS A 48 -26.51 12.97 -5.22
CA HIS A 48 -27.59 13.68 -5.91
C HIS A 48 -27.09 14.83 -6.79
N ILE A 49 -25.79 15.12 -6.73
CA ILE A 49 -25.15 16.14 -7.55
C ILE A 49 -24.68 15.44 -8.83
N ASP A 50 -25.43 15.63 -9.92
CA ASP A 50 -25.21 14.98 -11.22
C ASP A 50 -23.76 15.12 -11.71
N VAL A 51 -23.12 16.29 -11.49
CA VAL A 51 -21.74 16.54 -11.93
C VAL A 51 -20.73 15.58 -11.29
N VAL A 52 -20.90 15.24 -10.01
CA VAL A 52 -19.96 14.40 -9.26
C VAL A 52 -20.14 12.94 -9.67
N HIS A 53 -21.38 12.50 -9.85
CA HIS A 53 -21.71 11.16 -10.33
C HIS A 53 -21.20 10.95 -11.76
N ASN A 54 -21.48 11.88 -12.66
CA ASN A 54 -21.05 11.82 -14.05
C ASN A 54 -19.51 11.83 -14.18
N ALA A 55 -18.82 12.66 -13.39
CA ALA A 55 -17.35 12.68 -13.39
C ALA A 55 -16.74 11.32 -13.01
N ALA A 56 -17.34 10.58 -12.06
CA ALA A 56 -16.87 9.23 -11.73
C ALA A 56 -17.14 8.21 -12.83
N HIS A 57 -18.28 8.31 -13.50
CA HIS A 57 -18.56 7.50 -14.69
C HIS A 57 -17.53 7.76 -15.79
N ASP A 58 -17.23 9.02 -16.08
CA ASP A 58 -16.24 9.43 -17.09
C ASP A 58 -14.82 8.95 -16.77
N VAL A 59 -14.42 9.00 -15.49
CA VAL A 59 -13.13 8.48 -15.02
C VAL A 59 -13.07 6.96 -15.20
N ARG A 60 -14.13 6.21 -14.89
CA ARG A 60 -14.16 4.76 -15.13
C ARG A 60 -14.04 4.42 -16.62
N HIS A 61 -14.71 5.19 -17.49
CA HIS A 61 -14.56 5.05 -18.94
C HIS A 61 -13.14 5.37 -19.39
N SER A 62 -12.50 6.39 -18.81
CA SER A 62 -11.12 6.81 -19.12
C SER A 62 -10.05 5.86 -18.54
N ASN A 63 -10.34 5.18 -17.43
CA ASN A 63 -9.42 4.21 -16.80
C ASN A 63 -9.45 2.83 -17.45
N ALA A 64 -10.41 2.58 -18.35
CA ALA A 64 -10.50 1.34 -19.12
C ALA A 64 -9.66 1.36 -20.41
N PHE A 65 -8.81 2.36 -20.64
CA PHE A 65 -8.14 2.52 -21.93
C PHE A 65 -6.83 1.73 -22.06
N PRO A 66 -6.64 0.99 -23.18
CA PRO A 66 -5.31 0.70 -23.66
C PRO A 66 -4.66 1.99 -24.15
N CYS A 67 -3.52 2.34 -23.56
CA CYS A 67 -2.53 3.18 -24.23
C CYS A 67 -2.04 2.40 -25.45
N HIS A 68 -2.03 3.02 -26.62
CA HIS A 68 -1.12 2.55 -27.65
C HIS A 68 0.33 2.72 -27.15
#